data_AF-A0A8J7XAN6-F1
#
_entry.id   AF-A0A8J7XAN6-F1
#
_cell.length_a   1.000
_cell.length_b   1.000
_cell.length_c   1.000
_cell.angle_alpha   90.00
_cell.angle_beta   90.00
_cell.angle_gamma   90.00
#
_symmetry.space_group_name_H-M   'P 1'
#
loop_
_entity.id
_entity.type
_entity.pdbx_description
1 polymer ?
#
loop_
_entity_poly.entity_id
_entity_poly.type
_entity_poly.pdbx_seq_one_letter_code
_entity_poly.pdbx_strand_id
1 'polypeptide(L)'
;MLEDALLIILSYGLLGAGIKYIDQAYDIGVFDKGIANMIAIPSGILMAYLIIFDSTSAIIFLAIILALSITQKIDAPAFYIGTALVISIPVLFRDILQIEWAPFGILIFSGILDEIGNDWADKRLNKRLVNHKSMKNNNGFLNKLGEKFFLNRFAMKLSILVLVVFSVFSWIYLAAFLFFDFMYILVERYSFHIKIYSISR
;
A
#
# COMPACT_ATOMS: atom_id res chain seq x y z
N MET A 1 10.25 -12.58 21.21
CA MET A 1 10.95 -11.40 20.63
C MET A 1 11.33 -11.58 19.17
N LEU A 2 12.23 -12.50 18.82
CA LEU A 2 12.63 -12.70 17.41
C LEU A 2 11.55 -13.43 16.59
N GLU A 3 10.87 -14.41 17.22
CA GLU A 3 9.75 -15.14 16.62
C GLU A 3 8.57 -14.20 16.32
N ASP A 4 8.17 -13.37 17.28
CA ASP A 4 7.10 -12.38 17.11
C ASP A 4 7.44 -11.37 16.00
N ALA A 5 8.70 -10.94 15.93
CA ALA A 5 9.17 -10.03 14.88
C ALA A 5 9.07 -10.66 13.48
N LEU A 6 9.49 -11.92 13.35
CA LEU A 6 9.37 -12.66 12.09
C LEU A 6 7.91 -12.83 11.69
N LEU A 7 7.02 -13.14 12.63
CA LEU A 7 5.59 -13.31 12.37
C LEU A 7 4.97 -12.02 11.83
N ILE A 8 5.27 -10.86 12.44
CA ILE A 8 4.81 -9.55 11.95
C ILE A 8 5.34 -9.29 10.54
N ILE A 9 6.65 -9.46 10.32
CA ILE A 9 7.27 -9.21 9.01
C ILE A 9 6.62 -10.10 7.94
N LEU A 10 6.51 -11.41 8.19
CA LEU A 10 5.91 -12.36 7.25
C LEU A 10 4.44 -12.03 6.98
N SER A 11 3.70 -11.62 8.01
CA SER A 11 2.29 -11.26 7.87
C SER A 11 2.11 -10.02 7.00
N TYR A 12 2.97 -9.00 7.17
CA TYR A 12 3.02 -7.85 6.27
C TYR A 12 3.37 -8.26 4.84
N GLY A 13 4.35 -9.14 4.64
CA GLY A 13 4.69 -9.66 3.31
C GLY A 13 3.52 -10.39 2.63
N LEU A 14 2.82 -11.25 3.38
CA LEU A 14 1.65 -11.97 2.89
C LEU A 14 0.50 -11.02 2.53
N LEU A 15 0.25 -9.99 3.34
CA LEU A 15 -0.73 -8.97 3.03
C LEU A 15 -0.35 -8.18 1.77
N GLY A 16 0.91 -7.78 1.63
CA GLY A 16 1.40 -7.07 0.44
C GLY A 16 1.20 -7.87 -0.84
N ALA A 17 1.60 -9.16 -0.82
CA ALA A 17 1.38 -10.07 -1.94
C ALA A 17 -0.11 -10.33 -2.21
N GLY A 18 -0.89 -10.62 -1.17
CA GLY A 18 -2.30 -10.96 -1.27
C GLY A 18 -3.13 -9.81 -1.83
N ILE A 19 -2.94 -8.60 -1.31
CA ILE A 19 -3.63 -7.38 -1.79
C ILE A 19 -3.30 -7.15 -3.27
N LYS A 20 -2.01 -7.22 -3.66
CA LYS A 20 -1.64 -7.00 -5.07
C LYS A 20 -2.13 -8.10 -5.99
N TYR A 21 -2.17 -9.35 -5.53
CA TYR A 21 -2.72 -10.45 -6.32
C TYR A 21 -4.20 -10.21 -6.62
N ILE A 22 -4.98 -9.82 -5.61
CA ILE A 22 -6.41 -9.50 -5.74
C ILE A 22 -6.59 -8.34 -6.71
N ASP A 23 -5.87 -7.24 -6.49
CA ASP A 23 -5.85 -6.05 -7.36
C ASP A 23 -5.64 -6.44 -8.84
N GLN A 24 -4.59 -7.19 -9.15
CA GLN A 24 -4.26 -7.57 -10.53
C GLN A 24 -5.27 -8.56 -11.16
N ALA A 25 -5.96 -9.37 -10.35
CA ALA A 25 -7.06 -10.22 -10.82
C ALA A 25 -8.28 -9.41 -11.28
N TYR A 26 -8.57 -8.30 -10.58
CA TYR A 26 -9.73 -7.46 -10.86
C TYR A 26 -9.45 -6.38 -11.92
N ASP A 27 -8.28 -5.76 -11.88
CA ASP A 27 -7.93 -4.62 -12.74
C ASP A 27 -7.49 -5.05 -14.14
N ILE A 28 -6.49 -5.93 -14.22
CA ILE A 28 -5.89 -6.32 -15.50
C ILE A 28 -6.28 -7.73 -15.95
N GLY A 29 -7.00 -8.49 -15.12
CA GLY A 29 -7.55 -9.81 -15.45
C GLY A 29 -6.51 -10.90 -15.68
N VAL A 30 -5.30 -10.75 -15.12
CA VAL A 30 -4.19 -11.70 -15.34
C VAL A 30 -4.33 -12.95 -14.46
N PHE A 31 -4.92 -12.79 -13.28
CA PHE A 31 -5.17 -13.88 -12.35
C PHE A 31 -6.65 -14.24 -12.31
N ASP A 32 -6.94 -15.48 -11.90
CA ASP A 32 -8.31 -15.95 -11.73
C ASP A 32 -9.03 -15.25 -10.56
N LYS A 33 -10.23 -14.75 -10.82
CA LYS A 33 -11.05 -14.03 -9.83
C LYS A 33 -11.57 -14.94 -8.71
N GLY A 34 -11.80 -16.22 -9.00
CA GLY A 34 -12.20 -17.21 -7.99
C GLY A 34 -11.09 -17.43 -6.96
N ILE A 35 -9.87 -17.65 -7.42
CA ILE A 35 -8.68 -17.76 -6.56
C ILE A 35 -8.43 -16.46 -5.81
N ALA A 36 -8.57 -15.30 -6.45
CA ALA A 36 -8.43 -14.00 -5.79
C ALA A 36 -9.42 -13.84 -4.63
N ASN A 37 -10.69 -14.23 -4.81
CA ASN A 37 -11.67 -14.21 -3.74
C ASN A 37 -11.31 -15.16 -2.59
N MET A 38 -10.78 -16.33 -2.89
CA MET A 38 -10.28 -17.26 -1.86
C MET A 38 -9.09 -16.70 -1.08
N ILE A 39 -8.22 -15.89 -1.71
CA ILE A 39 -7.08 -15.22 -1.07
C ILE A 39 -7.52 -13.98 -0.27
N ALA A 40 -8.58 -13.29 -0.71
CA ALA A 40 -9.11 -12.10 -0.05
C ALA A 40 -9.58 -12.39 1.38
N ILE A 41 -10.23 -13.53 1.61
CA ILE A 41 -10.74 -13.94 2.93
C ILE A 41 -9.60 -14.05 3.97
N PRO A 42 -8.57 -14.90 3.80
CA PRO A 42 -7.48 -15.02 4.76
C PRO A 42 -6.66 -13.73 4.86
N SER A 43 -6.51 -12.96 3.78
CA SER A 43 -5.83 -11.66 3.82
C SER A 43 -6.60 -10.66 4.70
N GLY A 44 -7.93 -10.59 4.55
CA GLY A 44 -8.78 -9.74 5.38
C GLY A 44 -8.76 -10.16 6.85
N ILE A 45 -8.82 -11.46 7.14
CA ILE A 45 -8.73 -11.99 8.51
C ILE A 45 -7.37 -11.67 9.13
N LEU A 46 -6.28 -11.88 8.40
CA LEU A 46 -4.93 -11.57 8.87
C LEU A 46 -4.76 -10.08 9.17
N MET A 47 -5.24 -9.22 8.28
CA MET A 47 -5.21 -7.77 8.50
C MET A 47 -6.05 -7.37 9.72
N ALA A 48 -7.27 -7.91 9.86
CA ALA A 48 -8.11 -7.65 11.03
C ALA A 48 -7.45 -8.11 12.34
N TYR A 49 -6.81 -9.27 12.33
CA TYR A 49 -6.05 -9.78 13.47
C TYR A 49 -4.93 -8.81 13.87
N LEU A 50 -4.11 -8.35 12.91
CA LEU A 50 -3.04 -7.39 13.18
C LEU A 50 -3.59 -6.06 13.69
N ILE A 51 -4.70 -5.58 13.14
CA ILE A 51 -5.32 -4.34 13.62
C ILE A 51 -5.79 -4.50 15.07
N ILE A 52 -6.44 -5.61 15.44
CA ILE A 52 -7.01 -5.80 16.78
C ILE A 52 -5.92 -5.98 17.85
N PHE A 53 -4.89 -6.76 17.55
CA PHE A 53 -3.91 -7.20 18.57
C PHE A 53 -2.60 -6.42 18.58
N ASP A 54 -2.34 -5.58 17.57
CA ASP A 54 -1.11 -4.82 17.47
C ASP A 54 -1.38 -3.33 17.15
N SER A 55 -1.20 -2.47 18.17
CA SER A 55 -1.50 -1.03 18.07
C SER A 55 -0.74 -0.33 16.94
N THR A 56 0.52 -0.69 16.70
CA THR A 56 1.33 -0.07 15.64
C THR A 56 0.81 -0.47 14.26
N SER A 57 0.49 -1.75 14.07
CA SER A 57 -0.13 -2.24 12.83
C SER A 57 -1.51 -1.65 12.62
N ALA A 58 -2.30 -1.46 13.68
CA ALA A 58 -3.56 -0.75 13.62
C ALA A 58 -3.36 0.66 13.04
N ILE A 59 -2.43 1.42 13.62
CA ILE A 59 -2.11 2.78 13.17
C ILE A 59 -1.70 2.78 11.68
N ILE A 60 -0.81 1.86 11.26
CA ILE A 60 -0.32 1.78 9.88
C ILE A 60 -1.45 1.39 8.91
N PHE A 61 -2.13 0.26 9.12
CA PHE A 61 -3.14 -0.23 8.18
C PHE A 61 -4.38 0.66 8.12
N LEU A 62 -4.85 1.18 9.26
CA LEU A 62 -5.96 2.13 9.26
C LEU A 62 -5.58 3.43 8.54
N ALA A 63 -4.34 3.92 8.70
CA ALA A 63 -3.90 5.11 8.00
C ALA A 63 -3.86 4.90 6.48
N ILE A 64 -3.37 3.73 6.02
CA ILE A 64 -3.35 3.36 4.60
C ILE A 64 -4.78 3.32 4.05
N ILE A 65 -5.68 2.60 4.72
CA ILE A 65 -7.06 2.45 4.27
C ILE A 65 -7.78 3.80 4.25
N LEU A 66 -7.59 4.63 5.27
CA LEU A 66 -8.20 5.97 5.32
C LEU A 66 -7.64 6.86 4.21
N ALA A 67 -6.32 6.86 3.99
CA ALA A 67 -5.69 7.63 2.91
C ALA A 67 -6.23 7.22 1.54
N LEU A 68 -6.32 5.92 1.26
CA LEU A 68 -6.89 5.38 0.01
C LEU A 68 -8.37 5.71 -0.15
N SER A 69 -9.13 5.72 0.95
CA SER A 69 -10.54 6.10 0.96
C SER A 69 -10.73 7.58 0.62
N ILE A 70 -9.90 8.45 1.19
CA ILE A 70 -9.94 9.90 0.94
C ILE A 70 -9.56 10.23 -0.50
N THR A 71 -8.58 9.53 -1.07
CA THR A 71 -8.10 9.76 -2.43
C THR A 71 -8.97 9.09 -3.51
N GLN A 72 -10.05 8.41 -3.11
CA GLN A 72 -11.02 7.76 -4.00
C GLN A 72 -10.41 6.75 -4.99
N LYS A 73 -9.29 6.10 -4.64
CA LYS A 73 -8.76 4.97 -5.44
C LYS A 73 -9.57 3.68 -5.30
N ILE A 74 -10.55 3.70 -4.41
CA ILE A 74 -11.46 2.60 -4.10
C ILE A 74 -12.68 2.73 -5.04
N ASP A 75 -12.50 2.36 -6.31
CA ASP A 75 -13.54 2.46 -7.35
C ASP A 75 -14.44 1.21 -7.44
N ALA A 76 -14.13 0.17 -6.66
CA ALA A 76 -14.83 -1.11 -6.70
C ALA A 76 -15.77 -1.29 -5.50
N PRO A 77 -17.04 -1.70 -5.70
CA PRO A 77 -18.01 -1.87 -4.61
C PRO A 77 -17.61 -2.92 -3.56
N ALA A 78 -16.84 -3.95 -3.95
CA ALA A 78 -16.26 -4.92 -3.02
C ALA A 78 -15.29 -4.28 -2.01
N PHE A 79 -14.67 -3.18 -2.42
CA PHE A 79 -13.64 -2.47 -1.68
C PHE A 79 -14.25 -1.49 -0.67
N TYR A 80 -15.49 -0.99 -0.90
CA TYR A 80 -16.27 -0.25 0.09
C TYR A 80 -16.68 -1.12 1.28
N ILE A 81 -17.10 -2.36 1.04
CA ILE A 81 -17.49 -3.28 2.12
C ILE A 81 -16.27 -3.60 2.99
N GLY A 82 -15.12 -3.91 2.38
CA GLY A 82 -13.87 -4.14 3.09
C GLY A 82 -13.43 -2.92 3.91
N THR A 83 -13.51 -1.73 3.32
CA THR A 83 -13.18 -0.46 4.00
C THR A 83 -14.11 -0.20 5.19
N ALA A 84 -15.42 -0.36 5.01
CA ALA A 84 -16.41 -0.17 6.07
C ALA A 84 -16.19 -1.14 7.24
N LEU A 85 -15.91 -2.41 6.94
CA LEU A 85 -15.58 -3.40 7.97
C LEU A 85 -14.32 -3.01 8.74
N VAL A 86 -13.25 -2.62 8.05
CA VAL A 86 -11.99 -2.27 8.72
C VAL A 86 -12.12 -1.00 9.55
N ILE A 87 -12.83 0.02 9.06
CA ILE A 87 -13.12 1.25 9.82
C ILE A 87 -14.01 0.96 11.05
N SER A 88 -14.86 -0.08 10.99
CA SER A 88 -15.67 -0.49 12.14
C SER A 88 -14.85 -1.12 13.28
N ILE A 89 -13.67 -1.68 12.99
CA ILE A 89 -12.85 -2.41 13.98
C ILE A 89 -12.44 -1.50 15.17
N PRO A 90 -11.89 -0.28 14.96
CA PRO A 90 -11.62 0.67 16.04
C PRO A 90 -12.84 1.03 16.90
N VAL A 91 -14.04 1.03 16.32
CA VAL A 91 -15.27 1.35 17.05
C VAL A 91 -15.72 0.16 17.90
N LEU A 92 -15.67 -1.05 17.34
CA LEU A 92 -16.11 -2.29 18.01
C LEU A 92 -15.13 -2.76 19.09
N PHE A 93 -13.84 -2.50 18.92
CA PHE A 93 -12.78 -2.96 19.82
C PHE A 93 -12.08 -1.80 20.54
N ARG A 94 -12.82 -0.71 20.81
CA ARG A 94 -12.30 0.53 21.40
C ARG A 94 -11.54 0.31 22.72
N ASP A 95 -11.98 -0.63 23.54
CA ASP A 95 -11.38 -0.89 24.86
C ASP A 95 -10.02 -1.60 24.77
N ILE A 96 -9.75 -2.26 23.63
CA ILE A 96 -8.50 -2.99 23.36
C ILE A 96 -7.57 -2.10 22.52
N LEU A 97 -8.13 -1.30 21.61
CA LEU A 97 -7.37 -0.54 20.63
C LEU A 97 -6.94 0.82 21.15
N GLN A 98 -5.63 0.95 21.36
CA GLN A 98 -4.98 2.22 21.67
C GLN A 98 -4.37 2.79 20.39
N ILE A 99 -5.04 3.80 19.80
CA ILE A 99 -4.55 4.50 18.62
C ILE A 99 -3.92 5.81 19.05
N GLU A 100 -2.62 5.94 18.80
CA GLU A 100 -1.91 7.19 18.98
C GLU A 100 -2.22 8.14 17.81
N TRP A 101 -2.92 9.24 18.11
CA TRP A 101 -3.40 10.18 17.10
C TRP A 101 -2.29 10.89 16.31
N ALA A 102 -1.14 11.16 16.94
CA ALA A 102 -0.02 11.85 16.30
C ALA A 102 0.62 11.01 15.17
N PRO A 103 1.13 9.79 15.41
CA PRO A 103 1.66 8.95 14.33
C PRO A 103 0.57 8.59 13.32
N PHE A 104 -0.67 8.36 13.78
CA PHE A 104 -1.80 8.09 12.88
C PHE A 104 -2.04 9.24 11.87
N GLY A 105 -2.11 10.48 12.36
CA GLY A 105 -2.28 11.66 11.50
C GLY A 105 -1.11 11.86 10.52
N ILE A 106 0.13 11.65 10.98
CA ILE A 106 1.32 11.73 10.12
C ILE A 106 1.24 10.72 8.98
N LEU A 107 0.87 9.47 9.27
CA LEU A 107 0.77 8.42 8.26
C LEU A 107 -0.37 8.64 7.28
N ILE A 108 -1.55 9.11 7.75
CA ILE A 108 -2.66 9.48 6.86
C ILE A 108 -2.21 10.54 5.86
N PHE A 109 -1.60 11.62 6.37
CA PHE A 109 -1.12 12.70 5.53
C PHE A 109 -0.08 12.21 4.51
N SER A 110 0.84 11.35 4.95
CA SER A 110 1.87 10.77 4.09
C SER A 110 1.27 9.87 3.01
N GLY A 111 0.26 9.05 3.35
CA GLY A 111 -0.45 8.21 2.39
C GLY A 111 -1.23 9.01 1.35
N ILE A 112 -1.87 10.11 1.76
CA ILE A 112 -2.54 11.04 0.84
C ILE A 112 -1.52 11.67 -0.11
N LEU A 113 -0.36 12.13 0.42
CA LEU A 113 0.71 12.68 -0.40
C LEU A 113 1.26 11.68 -1.41
N ASP A 114 1.44 10.42 -0.99
CA ASP A 114 1.89 9.36 -1.89
C ASP A 114 0.91 9.13 -3.03
N GLU A 115 -0.39 9.10 -2.76
CA GLU A 115 -1.38 8.86 -3.81
C GLU A 115 -1.55 10.06 -4.76
N ILE A 116 -1.64 11.28 -4.23
CA ILE A 116 -1.69 12.51 -5.04
C ILE A 116 -0.42 12.64 -5.89
N GLY A 117 0.73 12.35 -5.29
CA GLY A 117 2.01 12.38 -5.96
C GLY A 117 2.11 11.35 -7.06
N ASN A 118 1.63 10.12 -6.82
CA ASN A 118 1.63 9.05 -7.81
C ASN A 118 0.79 9.43 -9.03
N ASP A 119 -0.42 9.95 -8.82
CA ASP A 119 -1.29 10.42 -9.92
C ASP A 119 -0.67 11.57 -10.72
N TRP A 120 0.04 12.48 -10.04
CA TRP A 120 0.78 13.55 -10.70
C TRP A 120 1.94 13.00 -11.56
N ALA A 121 2.68 12.02 -11.04
CA ALA A 121 3.79 11.40 -11.74
C ALA A 121 3.31 10.61 -12.97
N ASP A 122 2.23 9.84 -12.84
CA ASP A 122 1.62 9.08 -13.93
C ASP A 122 1.09 9.98 -15.05
N LYS A 123 0.38 11.06 -14.71
CA LYS A 123 -0.09 12.05 -15.70
C LYS A 123 1.08 12.66 -16.47
N ARG A 124 2.19 12.95 -15.78
CA ARG A 124 3.39 13.54 -16.39
C ARG A 124 4.14 12.55 -17.27
N LEU A 125 4.25 11.29 -16.83
CA LEU A 125 4.86 10.20 -17.59
C LEU A 125 4.07 9.93 -18.89
N ASN A 126 2.76 9.76 -18.79
CA ASN A 126 1.89 9.53 -19.95
C ASN A 126 1.93 10.70 -20.95
N LYS A 127 1.93 11.95 -20.45
CA LYS A 127 2.05 13.13 -21.30
C LYS A 127 3.39 13.18 -22.06
N ARG A 128 4.49 12.69 -21.46
CA ARG A 128 5.79 12.56 -22.14
C ARG A 128 5.80 11.45 -23.19
N LEU A 129 5.21 10.30 -22.89
CA LEU A 129 5.12 9.17 -23.83
C LEU A 129 4.32 9.54 -25.08
N VAL A 130 3.19 10.25 -24.91
CA VAL A 130 2.36 10.71 -26.03
C VAL A 130 3.01 11.87 -26.79
N ASN A 131 3.62 12.84 -26.11
CA ASN A 131 4.23 14.03 -26.74
C ASN A 131 5.74 13.89 -26.96
N HIS A 132 6.16 12.77 -27.55
CA HIS A 132 7.57 12.39 -27.73
C HIS A 132 8.44 13.42 -28.52
N LYS A 133 7.82 14.40 -29.20
CA LYS A 133 8.51 15.43 -30.00
C LYS A 133 8.68 16.82 -29.36
N SER A 134 8.01 17.17 -28.25
CA SER A 134 7.89 18.58 -27.82
C SER A 134 8.53 18.96 -26.47
N MET A 135 8.97 18.01 -25.64
CA MET A 135 9.55 18.31 -24.31
C MET A 135 11.05 18.01 -24.20
N LYS A 136 11.86 18.75 -24.97
CA LYS A 136 13.33 18.72 -24.83
C LYS A 136 13.88 19.69 -23.76
N ASN A 137 13.07 20.65 -23.27
CA ASN A 137 13.63 21.85 -22.64
C ASN A 137 13.34 22.10 -21.15
N ASN A 138 12.80 21.14 -20.37
CA ASN A 138 12.68 21.36 -18.91
C ASN A 138 12.85 20.08 -18.07
N ASN A 139 13.85 19.28 -18.42
CA ASN A 139 14.22 18.03 -17.74
C ASN A 139 15.27 18.29 -16.65
N GLY A 140 14.91 19.09 -15.63
CA GLY A 140 15.72 19.15 -14.41
C GLY A 140 15.80 17.77 -13.75
N PHE A 141 16.99 17.37 -13.31
CA PHE A 141 17.24 16.13 -12.56
C PHE A 141 16.24 15.94 -11.40
N LEU A 142 15.89 17.04 -10.72
CA LEU A 142 14.89 17.10 -9.64
C LEU A 142 13.49 16.63 -10.07
N ASN A 143 13.07 16.93 -11.31
CA ASN A 143 11.76 16.47 -11.81
C ASN A 143 11.72 14.96 -12.01
N LYS A 144 12.83 14.37 -12.51
CA LYS A 144 12.94 12.91 -12.67
C LYS A 144 13.04 12.19 -11.33
N LEU A 145 13.72 12.79 -10.36
CA LEU A 145 13.76 12.29 -8.99
C LEU A 145 12.39 12.34 -8.34
N GLY A 146 11.68 13.47 -8.44
CA GLY A 146 10.33 13.61 -7.90
C GLY A 146 9.34 12.61 -8.51
N GLU A 147 9.40 12.39 -9.83
CA GLU A 147 8.59 11.35 -10.48
C GLU A 147 8.88 9.95 -9.92
N LYS A 148 10.16 9.55 -9.82
CA LYS A 148 10.52 8.26 -9.24
C LYS A 148 10.15 8.12 -7.77
N PHE A 149 10.22 9.22 -7.02
CA PHE A 149 9.89 9.27 -5.61
C PHE A 149 8.42 8.95 -5.38
N PHE A 150 7.54 9.62 -6.13
CA PHE A 150 6.10 9.43 -5.98
C PHE A 150 5.58 8.13 -6.62
N LEU A 151 6.20 7.67 -7.72
CA LEU A 151 5.87 6.36 -8.31
C LEU A 151 6.14 5.18 -7.35
N ASN A 152 7.11 5.33 -6.45
CA ASN A 152 7.45 4.29 -5.48
C ASN A 152 6.78 4.47 -4.11
N ARG A 153 5.79 5.38 -3.99
CA ARG A 153 5.08 5.69 -2.73
C ARG A 153 6.05 5.86 -1.55
N PHE A 154 7.00 6.78 -1.70
CA PHE A 154 8.11 6.90 -0.77
C PHE A 154 7.78 7.72 0.49
N ALA A 155 6.74 8.56 0.48
CA ALA A 155 6.40 9.42 1.61
C ALA A 155 6.02 8.61 2.86
N MET A 156 5.20 7.55 2.73
CA MET A 156 4.87 6.69 3.87
C MET A 156 6.09 5.95 4.42
N LYS A 157 6.99 5.48 3.55
CA LYS A 157 8.25 4.82 3.98
C LYS A 157 9.10 5.77 4.81
N LEU A 158 9.22 7.02 4.34
CA LEU A 158 9.98 8.05 5.05
C LEU A 158 9.33 8.41 6.39
N SER A 159 8.00 8.52 6.44
CA SER A 159 7.29 8.81 7.68
C SER A 159 7.41 7.70 8.72
N ILE A 160 7.31 6.43 8.29
CA ILE A 160 7.58 5.28 9.18
C ILE A 160 9.03 5.30 9.67
N LEU A 161 10.00 5.60 8.79
CA LEU A 161 11.39 5.73 9.18
C LEU A 161 11.58 6.83 10.23
N VAL A 162 10.96 8.00 10.05
CA VAL A 162 10.99 9.10 11.02
C VAL A 162 10.40 8.67 12.36
N LEU A 163 9.24 8.01 12.37
CA LEU A 163 8.61 7.51 13.59
C LEU A 163 9.49 6.47 14.31
N VAL A 164 10.23 5.65 13.57
CA VAL A 164 11.21 4.71 14.14
C VAL A 164 12.42 5.44 14.73
N VAL A 165 12.96 6.45 14.05
CA VAL A 165 14.10 7.25 14.55
C VAL A 165 13.75 7.98 15.85
N PHE A 166 12.52 8.50 15.96
CA PHE A 166 12.01 9.11 17.19
C PHE A 166 11.56 8.09 18.26
N SER A 167 11.80 6.80 18.04
CA SER A 167 11.44 5.71 18.96
C SER A 167 9.93 5.60 19.25
N VAL A 168 9.08 6.15 18.37
CA VAL A 168 7.63 5.97 18.43
C VAL A 168 7.28 4.56 17.97
N PHE A 169 7.91 4.10 16.88
CA PHE A 169 7.76 2.73 16.38
C PHE A 169 9.04 1.92 16.56
N SER A 170 8.88 0.60 16.70
CA SER A 170 10.02 -0.34 16.63
C SER A 170 10.54 -0.48 15.21
N TRP A 171 11.85 -0.71 15.06
CA TRP A 171 12.51 -1.02 13.79
C TRP A 171 11.88 -2.23 13.06
N ILE A 172 11.21 -3.13 13.80
CA ILE A 172 10.47 -4.27 13.25
C ILE A 172 9.41 -3.81 12.25
N TYR A 173 8.69 -2.71 12.52
CA TYR A 173 7.62 -2.23 11.63
C TYR A 173 8.17 -1.58 10.38
N LEU A 174 9.35 -0.97 10.43
CA LEU A 174 10.03 -0.51 9.21
C LEU A 174 10.39 -1.71 8.34
N ALA A 175 10.98 -2.77 8.91
CA ALA A 175 11.30 -3.98 8.17
C ALA A 175 10.04 -4.66 7.61
N ALA A 176 8.98 -4.76 8.41
CA ALA A 176 7.70 -5.33 8.01
C ALA A 176 7.07 -4.53 6.87
N PHE A 177 7.04 -3.20 6.98
CA PHE A 177 6.49 -2.32 5.95
C PHE A 177 7.28 -2.36 4.64
N LEU A 178 8.62 -2.42 4.71
CA LEU A 178 9.45 -2.61 3.52
C LEU A 178 9.24 -3.99 2.89
N PHE A 179 9.01 -5.03 3.69
CA PHE A 179 8.73 -6.37 3.17
C PHE A 179 7.34 -6.49 2.55
N PHE A 180 6.33 -5.81 3.13
CA PHE A 180 5.02 -5.61 2.50
C PHE A 180 5.17 -5.03 1.09
N ASP A 181 5.91 -3.92 0.97
CA ASP A 181 6.10 -3.23 -0.30
C ASP A 181 6.92 -4.06 -1.30
N PHE A 182 7.96 -4.76 -0.83
CA PHE A 182 8.73 -5.68 -1.65
C PHE A 182 7.85 -6.78 -2.26
N MET A 183 7.03 -7.44 -1.44
CA MET A 183 6.12 -8.49 -1.89
C MET A 183 5.03 -7.96 -2.81
N TYR A 184 4.53 -6.75 -2.55
CA TYR A 184 3.58 -6.05 -3.42
C TYR A 184 4.18 -5.84 -4.82
N ILE A 185 5.37 -5.24 -4.92
CA ILE A 185 6.06 -4.99 -6.20
C ILE A 185 6.42 -6.30 -6.91
N LEU A 186 6.77 -7.35 -6.17
CA LEU A 186 7.10 -8.66 -6.74
C LEU A 186 5.89 -9.23 -7.50
N VAL A 187 4.71 -9.23 -6.87
CA VAL A 187 3.47 -9.72 -7.51
C VAL A 187 3.09 -8.86 -8.72
N GLU A 188 3.26 -7.55 -8.63
CA GLU A 188 3.03 -6.64 -9.76
C GLU A 188 3.94 -6.92 -10.96
N ARG A 189 5.24 -7.11 -10.72
CA ARG A 189 6.17 -7.46 -11.81
C ARG A 189 5.85 -8.80 -12.43
N TYR A 190 5.47 -9.77 -11.60
CA TYR A 190 5.08 -11.09 -12.05
C TYR A 190 3.81 -11.05 -12.91
N SER A 191 2.78 -10.28 -12.51
CA SER A 191 1.55 -10.14 -13.30
C SER A 191 1.80 -9.49 -14.67
N PHE A 192 2.64 -8.44 -14.73
CA PHE A 192 3.00 -7.82 -16.01
C PHE A 192 3.77 -8.76 -16.93
N HIS A 193 4.69 -9.56 -16.38
CA HIS A 193 5.41 -10.56 -17.17
C HIS A 193 4.44 -11.58 -17.80
N ILE A 194 3.45 -12.07 -17.05
CA ILE A 194 2.41 -12.96 -17.58
C ILE A 194 1.59 -12.28 -18.68
N LYS A 195 1.16 -11.04 -18.46
CA LYS A 195 0.33 -10.28 -19.43
C LYS A 195 1.06 -10.03 -20.75
N ILE A 196 2.34 -9.68 -20.72
CA ILE A 196 3.13 -9.49 -21.93
C ILE A 196 3.23 -10.82 -22.70
N TYR A 197 3.45 -11.92 -21.99
CA TYR A 197 3.55 -13.24 -22.61
C TYR A 197 2.23 -13.69 -23.24
N SER A 198 1.08 -13.41 -22.61
CA SER A 198 -0.23 -13.77 -23.16
C SER A 198 -0.63 -12.99 -24.41
N ILE A 199 -0.17 -11.74 -24.56
CA ILE A 199 -0.40 -10.92 -25.76
C ILE A 199 0.50 -11.33 -26.93
N SER A 200 1.65 -11.96 -26.65
CA SER A 200 2.62 -12.40 -27.67
C SER A 200 2.29 -13.74 -28.36
N ARG A 201 1.22 -14.42 -27.94
CA ARG A 201 0.66 -15.63 -28.57
C ARG A 201 -0.60 -15.31 -29.34
#